data_AF-A0A067GJS4-F1
#
_entry.id   AF-A0A067GJS4-F1
#
_cell.length_a   1.000
_cell.length_b   1.000
_cell.length_c   1.000
_cell.angle_alpha   90.00
_cell.angle_beta   90.00
_cell.angle_gamma   90.00
#
_symmetry.space_group_name_H-M   'P 1'
#
loop_
_entity.id
_entity.type
_entity.pdbx_description
1 polymer ?
#
loop_
_entity_poly.entity_id
_entity_poly.type
_entity_poly.pdbx_seq_one_letter_code
_entity_poly.pdbx_strand_id
1 'polypeptide(L)'
;MGNCQAAEAATVVIQHPGNKIERIYWSVSAIEIMNSNPGHYVALLATSPTLKSENGLPVKQLKLLRPDDTLLIGRVYRLISFE
;
A
#
# COMPACT_ATOMS: atom_id res chain seq x y z
N MET A 1 -10.42 -7.91 23.50
CA MET A 1 -10.75 -7.10 22.31
C MET A 1 -9.46 -6.89 21.53
N GLY A 2 -9.29 -7.66 20.45
CA GLY A 2 -7.99 -7.92 19.83
C GLY A 2 -7.47 -6.80 18.94
N ASN A 3 -6.16 -6.58 19.00
CA ASN A 3 -5.41 -5.68 18.12
C ASN A 3 -5.40 -6.23 16.68
N CYS A 4 -6.47 -5.99 15.91
CA CYS A 4 -6.43 -6.22 14.46
C CYS A 4 -5.32 -5.41 13.78
N GLN A 5 -4.86 -4.33 14.41
CA GLN A 5 -3.73 -3.53 13.94
C GLN A 5 -2.36 -4.22 14.09
N ALA A 6 -2.20 -5.19 15.01
CA ALA A 6 -0.94 -5.89 15.19
C ALA A 6 -0.65 -6.87 14.03
N ALA A 7 -1.69 -7.49 13.47
CA ALA A 7 -1.57 -8.38 12.32
C ALA A 7 -1.16 -7.62 11.04
N GLU A 8 -1.67 -6.39 10.86
CA GLU A 8 -1.26 -5.54 9.74
C GLU A 8 0.15 -4.97 9.92
N ALA A 9 0.58 -4.69 11.16
CA ALA A 9 1.93 -4.21 11.45
C ALA A 9 3.05 -5.22 11.10
N ALA A 10 2.73 -6.51 10.99
CA ALA A 10 3.67 -7.59 10.66
C ALA A 10 3.58 -8.06 9.19
N THR A 11 2.84 -7.36 8.33
CA THR A 11 2.72 -7.72 6.90
C THR A 11 2.91 -6.54 5.97
N VAL A 12 3.37 -6.82 4.76
CA VAL A 12 3.13 -5.97 3.61
C VAL A 12 1.69 -6.23 3.17
N VAL A 13 0.86 -5.19 3.17
CA VAL A 13 -0.53 -5.28 2.71
C VAL A 13 -0.63 -4.67 1.32
N ILE A 14 -1.13 -5.40 0.33
CA ILE A 14 -1.34 -4.91 -1.04
C ILE A 14 -2.84 -4.95 -1.34
N GLN A 15 -3.41 -3.79 -1.64
CA GLN A 15 -4.80 -3.65 -2.05
C GLN A 15 -4.90 -3.69 -3.57
N HIS A 16 -5.61 -4.69 -4.11
CA HIS A 16 -5.91 -4.79 -5.53
C HIS A 16 -7.18 -4.01 -5.88
N PRO A 17 -7.37 -3.65 -7.16
CA PRO A 17 -8.69 -3.28 -7.66
C PRO A 17 -9.71 -4.38 -7.36
N GLY A 18 -10.95 -4.01 -7.01
CA GLY A 18 -11.99 -4.97 -6.62
C GLY A 18 -11.97 -5.41 -5.14
N ASN A 19 -11.32 -4.64 -4.25
CA ASN A 19 -11.27 -4.87 -2.79
C ASN A 19 -10.59 -6.18 -2.36
N LYS A 20 -9.84 -6.84 -3.25
CA LYS A 20 -8.98 -7.97 -2.87
C LYS A 20 -7.77 -7.45 -2.09
N ILE A 21 -7.44 -8.10 -0.98
CA ILE A 21 -6.27 -7.79 -0.16
C ILE A 21 -5.29 -8.97 -0.20
N GLU A 22 -4.06 -8.70 -0.61
CA GLU A 22 -2.93 -9.61 -0.54
C GLU A 22 -2.04 -9.23 0.66
N ARG A 23 -1.51 -10.24 1.35
CA ARG A 23 -0.65 -10.08 2.52
C ARG A 23 0.63 -10.87 2.34
N ILE A 24 1.76 -10.19 2.43
CA ILE A 24 3.09 -10.77 2.25
C ILE A 24 3.86 -10.61 3.55
N TYR A 25 4.51 -11.67 4.00
CA TYR A 25 5.23 -11.74 5.29
C TYR A 25 6.76 -11.61 5.12
N TRP A 26 7.20 -11.14 3.96
CA TRP A 26 8.61 -10.92 3.61
C TRP A 26 8.76 -9.62 2.81
N SER A 27 9.99 -9.15 2.66
CA SER A 27 10.32 -8.00 1.80
C SER A 27 10.22 -8.41 0.34
N VAL A 28 9.48 -7.63 -0.46
CA VAL A 28 9.29 -7.86 -1.89
C VAL A 28 9.53 -6.55 -2.64
N SER A 29 10.11 -6.61 -3.84
CA SER A 29 10.31 -5.42 -4.67
C SER A 29 9.02 -4.99 -5.37
N ALA A 30 8.89 -3.70 -5.67
CA ALA A 30 7.73 -3.20 -6.42
C ALA A 30 7.66 -3.81 -7.82
N ILE A 31 8.80 -4.05 -8.47
CA ILE A 31 8.84 -4.67 -9.81
C ILE A 31 8.32 -6.11 -9.82
N GLU A 32 8.58 -6.91 -8.78
CA GLU A 32 8.02 -8.27 -8.68
C GLU A 32 6.48 -8.24 -8.63
N ILE A 33 5.93 -7.28 -7.88
CA ILE A 33 4.48 -7.08 -7.79
C ILE A 33 3.92 -6.58 -9.13
N MET A 34 4.57 -5.62 -9.79
CA MET A 34 4.15 -5.09 -11.09
C MET A 34 4.19 -6.17 -12.18
N ASN A 35 5.22 -7.03 -12.19
CA ASN A 35 5.32 -8.15 -13.14
C ASN A 35 4.19 -9.18 -12.97
N SER A 36 3.75 -9.40 -11.72
CA SER A 36 2.63 -10.32 -11.42
C SER A 36 1.26 -9.71 -11.67
N ASN A 37 1.19 -8.39 -11.88
CA ASN A 37 -0.05 -7.63 -12.08
C ASN A 37 0.12 -6.69 -13.29
N PRO A 38 0.11 -7.22 -14.53
CA PRO A 38 0.31 -6.41 -15.73
C PRO A 38 -0.72 -5.27 -15.82
N GLY A 39 -0.27 -4.10 -16.31
CA GLY A 39 -1.08 -2.89 -16.37
C GLY A 39 -1.21 -2.12 -15.05
N HIS A 40 -0.64 -2.63 -13.94
CA HIS A 40 -0.74 -2.00 -12.64
C HIS A 40 0.61 -1.52 -12.11
N TYR A 41 0.57 -0.41 -11.39
CA TYR A 41 1.69 0.13 -10.63
C TYR A 41 1.40 0.04 -9.14
N VAL A 42 2.46 0.03 -8.32
CA VAL A 42 2.35 -0.03 -6.87
C VAL A 42 2.49 1.38 -6.30
N ALA A 43 1.57 1.78 -5.43
CA ALA A 43 1.65 3.02 -4.67
C ALA A 43 1.57 2.75 -3.16
N LEU A 44 2.40 3.44 -2.37
CA LEU A 44 2.32 3.44 -0.91
C LEU A 44 1.18 4.35 -0.46
N LEU A 45 0.29 3.83 0.40
CA LEU A 45 -0.74 4.60 1.07
C LEU A 45 -0.15 5.23 2.34
N ALA A 46 0.19 6.51 2.27
CA ALA A 46 0.68 7.29 3.39
C ALA A 46 -0.46 8.12 4.00
N THR A 47 -0.67 7.98 5.31
CA THR A 47 -1.56 8.88 6.05
C THR A 47 -0.70 10.01 6.61
N SER A 48 -0.92 11.24 6.16
CA SER A 48 -0.16 12.40 6.64
C SER A 48 -0.89 13.00 7.84
N PRO A 49 -0.39 12.88 9.09
CA PRO A 49 -1.06 13.42 10.27
C PRO A 49 -1.02 14.95 10.31
N THR A 50 -0.09 15.56 9.57
CA THR A 50 0.13 17.00 9.49
C THR A 50 -0.74 17.67 8.42
N LEU A 51 -1.19 16.92 7.42
CA LEU A 51 -2.04 17.42 6.35
C LEU A 51 -3.49 17.05 6.67
N LYS A 52 -4.27 18.08 6.99
CA LYS A 52 -5.71 17.95 7.18
C LYS A 52 -6.40 18.46 5.92
N SER A 53 -7.38 17.69 5.43
CA SER A 53 -8.31 18.15 4.41
C SER A 53 -9.11 19.35 4.96
N GLU A 54 -9.77 20.12 4.10
CA GLU A 54 -10.62 21.26 4.51
C GLU A 54 -11.64 20.87 5.60
N ASN A 55 -12.04 19.60 5.64
CA ASN A 55 -12.94 19.03 6.66
C ASN A 55 -12.23 18.53 7.94
N GLY A 56 -10.96 18.86 8.15
CA GLY A 56 -10.18 18.48 9.33
C GLY A 56 -9.73 17.01 9.38
N LEU A 57 -10.08 16.20 8.38
CA LEU A 57 -9.74 14.78 8.29
C LEU A 57 -8.29 14.57 7.81
N PRO A 58 -7.57 13.57 8.34
CA PRO A 58 -6.21 13.26 7.89
C PRO A 58 -6.21 12.90 6.40
N VAL A 59 -5.34 13.55 5.64
CA VAL A 59 -5.22 13.33 4.20
C VAL A 59 -4.49 12.01 3.95
N LYS A 60 -5.12 11.15 3.14
CA LYS A 60 -4.46 9.97 2.57
C LYS A 60 -3.79 10.37 1.27
N GLN A 61 -2.48 10.17 1.19
CA GLN A 61 -1.68 10.39 0.01
C GLN A 61 -1.22 9.06 -0.57
N LEU A 62 -1.20 8.97 -1.89
CA LEU A 62 -0.60 7.85 -2.61
C LEU A 62 0.75 8.29 -3.16
N LYS A 63 1.81 7.59 -2.77
CA LYS A 63 3.14 7.76 -3.34
C LYS A 63 3.40 6.63 -4.31
N LEU A 64 3.45 6.92 -5.60
CA LEU A 64 3.85 5.95 -6.63
C LEU A 64 5.28 5.46 -6.35
N LEU A 65 5.47 4.15 -6.35
CA LEU A 65 6.78 3.54 -6.16
C LEU A 65 7.51 3.38 -7.49
N ARG A 66 8.83 3.49 -7.44
CA ARG A 66 9.70 3.08 -8.53
C ARG A 66 9.80 1.55 -8.54
N PRO A 67 10.13 0.93 -9.69
CA PRO A 67 10.34 -0.52 -9.78
C PRO A 67 11.31 -1.08 -8.74
N ASP A 68 12.37 -0.33 -8.43
CA ASP A 68 13.45 -0.72 -7.49
C ASP A 68 13.07 -0.51 -6.01
N ASP A 69 11.97 0.18 -5.71
CA ASP A 69 11.54 0.38 -4.33
C ASP A 69 11.09 -0.94 -3.70
N THR A 70 11.42 -1.15 -2.43
CA THR A 70 11.00 -2.33 -1.66
C THR A 70 9.71 -2.04 -0.88
N LEU A 71 8.79 -3.00 -0.91
CA LEU A 71 7.61 -2.99 -0.05
C LEU A 71 8.01 -3.44 1.36
N LEU A 72 7.81 -2.56 2.33
CA LEU A 72 8.19 -2.74 3.72
C LEU A 72 7.03 -3.28 4.53
N ILE A 73 7.35 -4.20 5.43
CA ILE A 73 6.41 -4.76 6.40
C ILE A 73 5.81 -3.64 7.27
N GLY A 74 4.53 -3.79 7.59
CA GLY A 74 3.77 -2.81 8.37
C GLY A 74 3.27 -1.62 7.56
N ARG A 75 3.38 -1.68 6.22
CA ARG A 75 2.87 -0.66 5.31
C ARG A 75 1.80 -1.21 4.40
N VAL A 76 0.91 -0.30 3.99
CA VAL A 76 -0.19 -0.58 3.08
C VAL A 76 0.14 0.02 1.71
N TYR A 77 0.06 -0.82 0.70
CA TYR A 77 0.27 -0.52 -0.69
C TYR A 77 -1.01 -0.75 -1.48
N ARG A 78 -1.13 -0.10 -2.63
CA ARG A 78 -2.28 -0.22 -3.53
C ARG A 78 -1.81 -0.37 -4.96
N LEU A 79 -2.43 -1.28 -5.68
CA LEU A 79 -2.31 -1.35 -7.13
C LEU A 79 -3.19 -0.30 -7.77
N ILE A 80 -2.60 0.46 -8.68
CA ILE A 80 -3.28 1.48 -9.47
C ILE A 80 -3.06 1.20 -10.95
N SER A 81 -4.10 1.36 -11.76
CA SER A 81 -4.01 1.45 -13.22
C SER A 81 -4.30 2.90 -13.64
N PHE A 82 -3.87 3.27 -14.84
CA PHE A 82 -4.09 4.59 -15.44
C PHE A 82 -5.05 4.54 -16.64
N GLU A 83 -5.75 3.42 -16.82
CA GLU A 83 -6.82 3.26 -17.81
C GLU A 83 -8.11 4.00 -17.41
#